data_AF-A0A436D753-F1
#
_entry.id   AF-A0A436D753-F1
#
_cell.length_a   1.000
_cell.length_b   1.000
_cell.length_c   1.000
_cell.angle_alpha   90.00
_cell.angle_beta   90.00
_cell.angle_gamma   90.00
#
_symmetry.space_group_name_H-M   'P 1'
#
loop_
_entity.id
_entity.type
_entity.pdbx_description
1 polymer ?
#
loop_
_entity_poly.entity_id
_entity_poly.type
_entity_poly.pdbx_seq_one_letter_code
_entity_poly.pdbx_strand_id
1 'polypeptide(L)'
;YWGEPGTNGQHSFYQLIHQGTKLVPCDFIGFCQALNPLGRHHDLLMANLFAQTEALAFGITEGEVRAEGTPDWLVPHRTFEGNRPTNTLLAERLTPKILGSLVALYEHSVFTQGVIWSIDSFDQWGVELGKALAEKTIPELEVSATPNLQHDSSTNALIERYRRIKKH
;
A
#
# COMPACT_ATOMS: atom_id res chain seq x y z
N TYR A 1 6.00 1.74 -1.35
CA TYR A 1 5.32 1.08 -0.22
C TYR A 1 3.83 1.45 -0.25
N TRP A 2 2.94 0.52 0.09
CA TRP A 2 1.49 0.74 0.19
C TRP A 2 0.91 -0.27 1.20
N GLY A 3 -0.26 0.01 1.78
CA GLY A 3 -0.91 -0.88 2.74
C GLY A 3 -2.05 -0.23 3.51
N GLU A 4 -2.74 -1.03 4.32
CA GLU A 4 -3.85 -0.63 5.21
C GLU A 4 -3.79 -1.48 6.50
N PRO A 5 -4.35 -1.03 7.63
CA PRO A 5 -4.45 -1.83 8.84
C PRO A 5 -5.26 -3.12 8.62
N GLY A 6 -4.84 -4.20 9.30
CA GLY A 6 -5.66 -5.40 9.44
C GLY A 6 -6.82 -5.17 10.43
N THR A 7 -8.00 -5.73 10.21
CA THR A 7 -8.40 -6.65 9.13
C THR A 7 -8.94 -5.95 7.88
N ASN A 8 -9.01 -4.61 7.86
CA ASN A 8 -9.62 -3.84 6.77
C ASN A 8 -9.01 -4.16 5.39
N GLY A 9 -7.67 -4.21 5.30
CA GLY A 9 -6.98 -4.56 4.06
C GLY A 9 -7.37 -5.93 3.50
N GLN A 10 -7.70 -6.89 4.38
CA GLN A 10 -8.11 -8.25 4.00
C GLN A 10 -9.39 -8.26 3.16
N HIS A 11 -10.26 -7.27 3.38
CA HIS A 11 -11.52 -7.10 2.67
C HIS A 11 -11.45 -6.10 1.51
N SER A 12 -10.25 -5.65 1.15
CA SER A 12 -10.04 -4.69 0.06
C SER A 12 -9.21 -5.31 -1.08
N PHE A 13 -7.96 -5.70 -0.80
CA PHE A 13 -6.99 -6.02 -1.84
C PHE A 13 -6.27 -7.36 -1.64
N TYR A 14 -6.56 -8.10 -0.57
CA TYR A 14 -5.92 -9.41 -0.32
C TYR A 14 -6.27 -10.45 -1.38
N GLN A 15 -7.40 -10.31 -2.08
CA GLN A 15 -7.69 -11.09 -3.29
C GLN A 15 -6.56 -10.99 -4.31
N LEU A 16 -6.08 -9.78 -4.58
CA LEU A 16 -4.96 -9.54 -5.50
C LEU A 16 -3.65 -10.07 -4.92
N ILE A 17 -3.42 -9.90 -3.62
CA ILE A 17 -2.19 -10.40 -3.00
C ILE A 17 -2.12 -11.93 -3.07
N HIS A 18 -3.23 -12.64 -2.87
CA HIS A 18 -3.30 -14.10 -2.86
C HIS A 18 -3.32 -14.75 -4.25
N GLN A 19 -4.14 -14.24 -5.17
CA GLN A 19 -4.38 -14.89 -6.47
C GLN A 19 -3.99 -13.99 -7.66
N GLY A 20 -3.46 -12.80 -7.41
CA GLY A 20 -2.95 -11.93 -8.45
C GLY A 20 -1.64 -12.44 -9.05
N THR A 21 -1.35 -11.97 -10.26
CA THR A 21 -0.20 -12.39 -11.07
C THR A 21 1.11 -11.68 -10.71
N LYS A 22 1.08 -10.74 -9.75
CA LYS A 22 2.24 -9.98 -9.31
C LYS A 22 2.67 -10.45 -7.93
N LEU A 23 3.97 -10.65 -7.78
CA LEU A 23 4.60 -10.88 -6.48
C LEU A 23 4.56 -9.57 -5.68
N VAL A 24 3.94 -9.61 -4.51
CA VAL A 24 3.91 -8.50 -3.56
C VAL A 24 4.39 -9.03 -2.21
N PRO A 25 5.67 -8.82 -1.85
CA PRO A 25 6.14 -9.13 -0.50
C PRO A 25 5.40 -8.29 0.53
N CYS A 26 5.06 -8.88 1.68
CA CYS A 26 4.30 -8.19 2.72
C CYS A 26 5.00 -8.23 4.08
N ASP A 27 5.05 -7.09 4.75
CA ASP A 27 5.40 -7.03 6.17
C ASP A 27 4.11 -6.99 7.01
N PHE A 28 3.94 -7.96 7.89
CA PHE A 28 2.87 -8.01 8.87
C PHE A 28 3.40 -7.53 10.22
N ILE A 29 2.72 -6.54 10.81
CA ILE A 29 3.08 -5.98 12.11
C ILE A 29 1.95 -6.27 13.10
N GLY A 30 2.28 -6.98 14.18
CA GLY A 30 1.33 -7.39 15.21
C GLY A 30 1.80 -7.04 16.62
N PHE A 31 0.84 -6.95 17.56
CA PHE A 31 1.12 -6.70 18.97
C PHE A 31 0.45 -7.77 19.83
N CYS A 32 1.18 -8.39 20.74
CA CYS A 32 0.63 -9.47 21.59
C CYS A 32 -0.45 -8.97 22.56
N GLN A 33 -0.33 -7.74 23.06
CA GLN A 33 -1.23 -7.16 24.06
C GLN A 33 -2.09 -6.04 23.48
N ALA A 34 -3.40 -6.13 23.68
CA ALA A 34 -4.33 -5.06 23.35
C ALA A 34 -4.13 -3.83 24.24
N LEU A 35 -4.26 -2.63 23.66
CA LEU A 35 -4.33 -1.40 24.44
C LEU A 35 -5.67 -1.28 25.19
N ASN A 36 -6.75 -1.76 24.57
CA ASN A 36 -8.10 -1.78 25.10
C ASN A 36 -8.66 -3.21 25.00
N PRO A 37 -8.47 -4.06 26.02
CA PRO A 37 -8.97 -5.43 26.01
C PRO A 37 -10.51 -5.44 25.91
N LEU A 38 -11.03 -6.13 24.89
CA LEU A 38 -12.46 -6.32 24.70
C LEU A 38 -12.73 -7.77 24.28
N GLY A 39 -13.18 -8.59 25.24
CA GLY A 39 -13.46 -10.00 25.03
C GLY A 39 -12.34 -10.71 24.24
N ARG A 40 -12.72 -11.40 23.16
CA ARG A 40 -11.81 -12.12 22.26
C ARG A 40 -11.39 -11.34 21.01
N HIS A 41 -11.68 -10.03 20.94
CA HIS A 41 -11.46 -9.26 19.71
C HIS A 41 -9.98 -9.22 19.30
N HIS A 42 -9.08 -9.10 20.27
CA HIS A 42 -7.64 -9.09 20.00
C HIS A 42 -7.14 -10.44 19.51
N ASP A 43 -7.64 -11.54 20.09
CA ASP A 43 -7.30 -12.89 19.63
C ASP A 43 -7.80 -13.13 18.20
N LEU A 44 -8.98 -12.63 17.84
CA LEU A 44 -9.48 -12.70 16.47
C LEU A 44 -8.60 -11.90 15.49
N LEU A 45 -8.14 -10.71 15.89
CA LEU A 45 -7.20 -9.93 15.09
C LEU A 45 -5.89 -10.70 14.88
N MET A 46 -5.30 -11.24 15.95
CA MET A 46 -4.05 -11.99 15.88
C MET A 46 -4.19 -13.30 15.11
N ALA A 47 -5.30 -14.01 15.26
CA ALA A 47 -5.60 -15.21 14.48
C ALA A 47 -5.62 -14.90 12.97
N ASN A 48 -6.23 -13.78 12.57
CA ASN A 48 -6.21 -13.35 11.18
C ASN A 48 -4.80 -12.98 10.71
N LEU A 49 -3.99 -12.32 11.54
CA LEU A 49 -2.60 -12.00 11.18
C LEU A 49 -1.80 -13.28 10.89
N PHE A 50 -1.85 -14.27 11.79
CA PHE A 50 -1.12 -15.53 11.62
C PHE A 50 -1.64 -16.33 10.42
N ALA A 51 -2.96 -16.48 10.31
CA ALA A 51 -3.58 -17.23 9.22
C ALA A 51 -3.26 -16.61 7.84
N GLN A 52 -3.19 -15.29 7.72
CA GLN A 52 -2.86 -14.65 6.44
C GLN A 52 -1.39 -14.90 6.04
N THR A 53 -0.46 -14.83 6.99
CA THR A 53 0.95 -15.12 6.70
C THR A 53 1.17 -16.58 6.30
N GLU A 54 0.45 -17.51 6.95
CA GLU A 54 0.45 -18.93 6.61
C GLU A 54 -0.16 -19.19 5.22
N ALA A 55 -1.34 -18.64 4.95
CA ALA A 55 -2.02 -18.79 3.67
C ALA A 55 -1.19 -18.24 2.50
N LEU A 56 -0.49 -17.12 2.69
CA LEU A 56 0.40 -16.57 1.66
C LEU A 56 1.62 -17.47 1.40
N ALA A 57 2.17 -18.09 2.44
CA ALA A 57 3.32 -18.97 2.32
C ALA A 57 2.97 -20.30 1.64
N PHE A 58 1.86 -20.93 2.05
CA PHE A 58 1.56 -22.32 1.66
C PHE A 58 0.44 -22.45 0.63
N GLY A 59 -0.45 -21.47 0.54
CA GLY A 59 -1.61 -21.55 -0.36
C GLY A 59 -2.51 -22.75 -0.04
N ILE A 60 -3.18 -23.25 -1.07
CA ILE A 60 -3.95 -24.49 -1.03
C ILE A 60 -3.93 -25.10 -2.44
N THR A 61 -3.55 -26.37 -2.53
CA THR A 61 -3.40 -27.08 -3.80
C THR A 61 -4.75 -27.52 -4.37
N GLU A 62 -4.80 -27.78 -5.68
CA GLU A 62 -6.04 -28.30 -6.28
C GLU A 62 -6.51 -29.62 -5.65
N GLY A 63 -5.57 -30.47 -5.21
CA GLY A 63 -5.88 -31.76 -4.58
C GLY A 63 -6.60 -31.57 -3.25
N GLU A 64 -6.12 -30.62 -2.42
CA GLU A 64 -6.77 -30.24 -1.16
C GLU A 64 -8.14 -29.61 -1.42
N VAL A 65 -8.25 -28.70 -2.39
CA VAL A 65 -9.53 -28.09 -2.78
C VAL A 65 -10.55 -29.14 -3.25
N ARG A 66 -10.13 -30.15 -4.02
CA ARG A 66 -10.99 -31.29 -4.41
C ARG A 66 -11.40 -32.14 -3.22
N ALA A 67 -10.49 -32.40 -2.28
CA ALA A 67 -10.77 -33.18 -1.08
C ALA A 67 -11.81 -32.52 -0.16
N GLU A 68 -11.97 -31.19 -0.20
CA GLU A 68 -13.07 -30.47 0.46
C GLU A 68 -14.45 -30.71 -0.17
N GLY A 69 -14.53 -31.42 -1.31
CA GLY A 69 -15.78 -31.64 -2.05
C GLY A 69 -16.13 -30.50 -3.00
N THR A 70 -15.16 -29.67 -3.38
CA THR A 70 -15.36 -28.60 -4.39
C THR A 70 -15.68 -29.21 -5.75
N PRO A 71 -16.74 -28.75 -6.45
CA PRO A 71 -17.00 -29.17 -7.83
C PRO A 71 -15.82 -28.89 -8.75
N ASP A 72 -15.47 -29.80 -9.65
CA ASP A 72 -14.26 -29.71 -10.48
C ASP A 72 -14.09 -28.39 -11.23
N TRP A 73 -15.19 -27.82 -11.73
CA TRP A 73 -15.17 -26.54 -12.45
C TRP A 73 -14.77 -25.35 -11.55
N LEU A 74 -14.95 -25.46 -10.23
CA LEU A 74 -14.65 -24.41 -9.27
C LEU A 74 -13.24 -24.55 -8.66
N VAL A 75 -12.62 -25.73 -8.79
CA VAL A 75 -11.29 -26.02 -8.23
C VAL A 75 -10.22 -25.00 -8.64
N PRO A 76 -10.08 -24.62 -9.93
CA PRO A 76 -9.05 -23.65 -10.33
C PRO A 76 -9.25 -22.27 -9.70
N HIS A 77 -10.48 -21.90 -9.37
CA HIS A 77 -10.81 -20.60 -8.77
C HIS A 77 -10.56 -20.56 -7.26
N ARG A 78 -10.56 -21.72 -6.60
CA ARG A 78 -10.32 -21.87 -5.15
C ARG A 78 -8.91 -22.32 -4.80
N THR A 79 -8.06 -22.53 -5.80
CA THR A 79 -6.64 -22.88 -5.62
C THR A 79 -5.83 -21.62 -5.35
N PHE A 80 -4.89 -21.71 -4.41
CA PHE A 80 -3.98 -20.63 -4.05
C PHE A 80 -2.55 -21.15 -4.20
N GLU A 81 -1.74 -20.50 -5.03
CA GLU A 81 -0.39 -20.98 -5.35
C GLU A 81 0.56 -20.98 -4.14
N GLY A 82 0.30 -20.14 -3.13
CA GLY A 82 1.23 -19.91 -2.04
C GLY A 82 2.55 -19.32 -2.54
N ASN A 83 3.65 -19.59 -1.82
CA ASN A 83 4.99 -19.10 -2.12
C ASN A 83 5.08 -17.56 -2.26
N ARG A 84 4.29 -16.85 -1.45
CA ARG A 84 4.26 -15.39 -1.40
C ARG A 84 4.95 -14.93 -0.11
N PRO A 85 6.13 -14.28 -0.20
CA PRO A 85 6.98 -14.05 0.95
C PRO A 85 6.39 -13.00 1.88
N THR A 86 6.48 -13.26 3.17
CA THR A 86 6.08 -12.32 4.23
C THR A 86 7.14 -12.23 5.31
N ASN A 87 7.25 -11.06 5.96
CA ASN A 87 7.91 -10.92 7.26
C ASN A 87 6.84 -10.69 8.33
N THR A 88 7.03 -11.26 9.52
CA THR A 88 6.14 -10.99 10.66
C THR A 88 6.93 -10.34 11.79
N LEU A 89 6.63 -9.07 12.06
CA LEU A 89 7.15 -8.30 13.19
C LEU A 89 6.13 -8.35 14.32
N LEU A 90 6.40 -9.16 15.34
CA LEU A 90 5.54 -9.32 16.50
C LEU A 90 6.17 -8.65 17.73
N ALA A 91 5.54 -7.59 18.23
CA ALA A 91 5.98 -6.87 19.43
C ALA A 91 5.04 -7.13 20.62
N GLU A 92 5.51 -6.90 21.84
CA GLU A 92 4.71 -7.18 23.04
C GLU A 92 3.44 -6.31 23.11
N ARG A 93 3.59 -4.98 23.00
CA ARG A 93 2.50 -4.00 23.09
C ARG A 93 2.87 -2.74 22.34
N LEU A 94 1.89 -2.09 21.70
CA LEU A 94 2.10 -0.80 21.06
C LEU A 94 2.26 0.30 22.12
N THR A 95 3.50 0.62 22.46
CA THR A 95 3.89 1.72 23.34
C THR A 95 4.64 2.79 22.54
N PRO A 96 4.81 4.03 23.05
CA PRO A 96 5.59 5.05 22.36
C PRO A 96 7.01 4.60 22.00
N LYS A 97 7.67 3.84 22.89
CA LYS A 97 9.00 3.26 22.64
C LYS A 97 8.98 2.27 21.48
N ILE A 98 7.99 1.37 21.45
CA ILE A 98 7.87 0.37 20.38
C ILE A 98 7.52 1.05 19.04
N LEU A 99 6.65 2.07 19.05
CA LEU A 99 6.36 2.85 17.86
C LEU A 99 7.64 3.53 17.32
N GLY A 100 8.41 4.20 18.18
CA GLY A 100 9.69 4.81 17.77
C GLY A 100 10.70 3.78 17.26
N SER A 101 10.72 2.58 17.84
CA SER A 101 11.58 1.48 17.38
C SER A 101 11.17 0.97 15.99
N LEU A 102 9.86 0.89 15.70
CA LEU A 102 9.35 0.51 14.39
C LEU A 102 9.68 1.57 13.32
N VAL A 103 9.55 2.85 13.66
CA VAL A 103 9.96 3.94 12.75
C VAL A 103 11.45 3.85 12.43
N ALA A 104 12.30 3.75 13.45
CA ALA A 104 13.75 3.63 13.27
C ALA A 104 14.16 2.37 12.48
N LEU A 105 13.45 1.25 12.67
CA LEU A 105 13.66 0.02 11.88
C LEU A 105 13.47 0.29 10.38
N TYR A 106 12.38 0.97 10.00
CA TYR A 106 12.10 1.28 8.60
C TYR A 106 13.02 2.39 8.05
N GLU A 107 13.41 3.38 8.86
CA GLU A 107 14.44 4.37 8.47
C GLU A 107 15.75 3.68 8.09
N HIS A 108 16.23 2.74 8.92
CA HIS A 108 17.47 2.02 8.64
C HIS A 108 17.34 0.98 7.52
N SER A 109 16.15 0.39 7.34
CA SER A 109 15.87 -0.47 6.19
C SER A 109 15.97 0.30 4.87
N VAL A 110 15.37 1.49 4.80
CA VAL A 110 15.44 2.38 3.63
C VAL A 110 16.87 2.85 3.41
N PHE A 111 17.57 3.30 4.45
CA PHE A 111 18.98 3.69 4.35
C PHE A 111 19.86 2.56 3.80
N THR A 112 19.71 1.34 4.32
CA THR A 112 20.48 0.18 3.88
C THR A 112 20.26 -0.11 2.39
N GLN A 113 19.00 -0.06 1.93
CA GLN A 113 18.67 -0.21 0.52
C GLN A 113 19.32 0.87 -0.34
N GLY A 114 19.29 2.14 0.11
CA GLY A 114 19.95 3.25 -0.56
C GLY A 114 21.46 3.08 -0.70
N VAL A 115 22.12 2.63 0.38
CA VAL A 115 23.57 2.31 0.36
C VAL A 115 23.88 1.20 -0.64
N ILE A 116 23.10 0.12 -0.66
CA ILE A 116 23.27 -1.00 -1.61
C ILE A 116 23.13 -0.51 -3.06
N TRP A 117 22.14 0.34 -3.34
CA TRP A 117 21.91 0.89 -4.68
C TRP A 117 22.81 2.08 -5.03
N SER A 118 23.64 2.55 -4.11
CA SER A 118 24.52 3.71 -4.29
C SER A 118 23.76 4.98 -4.72
N ILE A 119 22.63 5.25 -4.08
CA ILE A 119 21.82 6.46 -4.29
C ILE A 119 21.81 7.33 -3.03
N ASP A 120 21.63 8.64 -3.21
CA ASP A 120 21.38 9.55 -2.09
C ASP A 120 19.94 9.38 -1.61
N SER A 121 19.76 8.85 -0.41
CA SER A 121 18.43 8.65 0.21
C SER A 121 17.94 9.88 0.98
N PHE A 122 18.72 10.96 0.99
CA PHE A 122 18.45 12.17 1.75
C PHE A 122 18.20 13.40 0.86
N ASP A 123 18.29 13.24 -0.46
CA ASP A 123 17.84 14.26 -1.41
C ASP A 123 16.41 14.01 -1.91
N GLN A 124 15.82 15.03 -2.55
CA GLN A 124 14.49 14.93 -3.15
C GLN A 124 14.31 15.87 -4.35
N TRP A 125 15.33 16.02 -5.20
CA TRP A 125 15.33 16.99 -6.32
C TRP A 125 14.14 16.83 -7.28
N GLY A 126 13.60 15.61 -7.41
CA GLY A 126 12.46 15.30 -8.27
C GLY A 126 11.18 16.10 -7.97
N VAL A 127 11.05 16.76 -6.83
CA VAL A 127 9.86 17.56 -6.47
C VAL A 127 9.89 18.99 -7.01
N GLU A 128 11.05 19.49 -7.43
CA GLU A 128 11.23 20.92 -7.74
C GLU A 128 10.52 21.34 -9.02
N LEU A 129 10.58 20.51 -10.06
CA LEU A 129 9.95 20.80 -11.34
C LEU A 129 8.43 20.98 -11.20
N GLY A 130 7.77 20.11 -10.44
CA GLY A 130 6.32 20.21 -10.20
C GLY A 130 5.93 21.50 -9.48
N LYS A 131 6.73 21.92 -8.48
CA LYS A 131 6.51 23.20 -7.78
C LYS A 131 6.67 24.39 -8.71
N ALA A 132 7.74 24.43 -9.49
CA ALA A 132 8.00 25.52 -10.45
C ALA A 132 6.93 25.62 -11.53
N LEU A 133 6.42 24.49 -12.02
CA LEU A 133 5.31 24.47 -12.98
C LEU A 133 4.01 24.97 -12.33
N ALA A 134 3.69 24.52 -11.12
CA ALA A 134 2.50 24.98 -10.40
C ALA A 134 2.53 26.50 -10.14
N GLU A 135 3.68 27.05 -9.73
CA GLU A 135 3.88 28.50 -9.53
C GLU A 135 3.65 29.31 -10.81
N LYS A 136 4.02 28.76 -11.99
CA LYS A 136 3.70 29.36 -13.28
C LYS A 136 2.22 29.25 -13.65
N THR A 137 1.59 28.11 -13.37
CA THR A 137 0.19 27.86 -13.75
C THR A 137 -0.81 28.64 -12.88
N ILE A 138 -0.55 28.87 -11.60
CA ILE A 138 -1.49 29.54 -10.68
C ILE A 138 -1.95 30.93 -11.22
N PRO A 139 -1.04 31.86 -11.60
CA PRO A 139 -1.45 33.15 -12.17
C PRO A 139 -2.31 33.02 -13.44
N GLU A 140 -2.04 32.03 -14.27
CA GLU A 140 -2.80 31.75 -15.49
C GLU A 140 -4.21 31.24 -15.19
N LEU A 141 -4.45 30.60 -14.04
CA LEU A 141 -5.78 30.19 -13.59
C LEU A 141 -6.57 31.33 -12.95
N GLU A 142 -5.89 32.31 -12.34
CA GLU A 142 -6.52 33.35 -11.52
C GLU A 142 -6.77 34.67 -12.27
N VAL A 143 -5.96 35.00 -13.27
CA VAL A 143 -6.10 36.24 -14.04
C VAL A 143 -7.51 36.34 -14.65
N SER A 144 -8.18 37.49 -14.60
CA SER A 144 -9.55 37.61 -15.13
C SER A 144 -9.60 37.58 -16.67
N ALA A 145 -8.59 38.17 -17.32
CA ALA A 145 -8.42 38.20 -18.78
C ALA A 145 -8.04 36.81 -19.34
N THR A 146 -8.22 36.60 -20.64
CA THR A 146 -7.74 35.36 -21.31
C THR A 146 -6.20 35.37 -21.34
N PRO A 147 -5.52 34.42 -20.67
CA PRO A 147 -4.06 34.38 -20.66
C PRO A 147 -3.51 33.91 -22.02
N ASN A 148 -2.32 34.38 -22.39
CA ASN A 148 -1.56 33.80 -23.49
C ASN A 148 -0.79 32.59 -22.96
N LEU A 149 -1.38 31.40 -23.09
CA LEU A 149 -0.78 30.16 -22.59
C LEU A 149 0.35 29.69 -23.50
N GLN A 150 1.42 29.17 -22.91
CA GLN A 150 2.61 28.69 -23.62
C GLN A 150 2.97 27.24 -23.24
N HIS A 151 2.00 26.48 -22.71
CA HIS A 151 2.17 25.05 -22.46
C HIS A 151 1.84 24.22 -23.69
N ASP A 152 1.93 22.90 -23.56
CA ASP A 152 1.43 21.96 -24.56
C ASP A 152 -0.10 22.07 -24.73
N SER A 153 -0.60 21.51 -25.83
CA SER A 153 -2.01 21.61 -26.20
C SER A 153 -2.97 20.94 -25.20
N SER A 154 -2.53 19.90 -24.47
CA SER A 154 -3.36 19.24 -23.46
C SER A 154 -3.53 20.16 -22.24
N THR A 155 -2.42 20.67 -21.71
CA THR A 155 -2.42 21.56 -20.55
C THR A 155 -3.21 22.84 -20.83
N ASN A 156 -3.03 23.45 -22.01
CA ASN A 156 -3.77 24.64 -22.41
C ASN A 156 -5.29 24.38 -22.44
N ALA A 157 -5.73 23.27 -23.05
CA ALA A 157 -7.14 22.92 -23.12
C ALA A 157 -7.76 22.68 -21.72
N LEU A 158 -7.01 22.10 -20.78
CA LEU A 158 -7.45 21.89 -19.40
C LEU A 158 -7.58 23.22 -18.64
N ILE A 159 -6.60 24.12 -18.76
CA ILE A 159 -6.63 25.47 -18.15
C ILE A 159 -7.85 26.25 -18.66
N GLU A 160 -8.06 26.27 -19.98
CA GLU A 160 -9.21 26.96 -20.59
C GLU A 160 -10.55 26.38 -20.12
N ARG A 161 -10.66 25.04 -20.07
CA ARG A 161 -11.87 24.36 -19.59
C ARG A 161 -12.16 24.70 -18.13
N TYR A 162 -11.16 24.61 -17.27
CA TYR A 162 -11.29 24.93 -15.85
C TYR A 162 -11.74 26.38 -15.65
N ARG A 163 -11.07 27.34 -16.30
CA ARG A 163 -11.40 28.78 -16.21
C ARG A 163 -12.82 29.07 -16.70
N ARG A 164 -13.28 28.40 -17.75
CA ARG A 164 -14.65 28.56 -18.27
C ARG A 164 -15.70 28.12 -17.25
N ILE A 165 -15.47 26.99 -16.57
CA ILE A 165 -16.39 26.46 -15.57
C ILE A 165 -16.34 27.30 -14.29
N LYS A 166 -15.15 27.68 -13.80
CA LYS A 166 -14.95 28.48 -12.58
C LYS A 166 -15.61 29.86 -12.60
N LYS A 167 -15.81 30.45 -13.78
CA LYS A 167 -16.45 31.77 -13.93
C LYS A 167 -17.98 31.74 -13.74
N HIS A 168 -18.59 30.55 -13.67
CA HIS A 168 -19.98 30.34 -13.27
C HIS A 168 -20.07 30.00 -11.79
#